data_AF-A0A1J5SE24-F1
#
_entry.id   AF-A0A1J5SE24-F1
#
_cell.length_a   1.000
_cell.length_b   1.000
_cell.length_c   1.000
_cell.angle_alpha   90.00
_cell.angle_beta   90.00
_cell.angle_gamma   90.00
#
_symmetry.space_group_name_H-M   'P 1'
#
loop_
_entity.id
_entity.type
_entity.pdbx_description
1 polymer ?
#
loop_
_entity_poly.entity_id
_entity_poly.type
_entity_poly.pdbx_seq_one_letter_code
_entity_poly.pdbx_strand_id
1 'polypeptide(L)' 'MQGTIFGFTETQITNFGMTYGVGGLMLLMLFIVGHLAWESKAGKFGTFALFLGLAFGMVGYVAKSVIKYKLGI' A
#
# COMPACT_ATOMS: atom_id res chain seq x y z
N MET A 1 5.12 28.87 -8.91
CA MET A 1 3.83 29.47 -8.50
C MET A 1 3.02 28.33 -7.93
N GLN A 2 2.67 28.38 -6.63
CA GLN A 2 1.84 27.33 -6.01
C GLN A 2 0.43 27.46 -6.56
N GLY A 3 0.04 26.50 -7.39
CA GLY A 3 -1.28 26.46 -8.00
C GLY A 3 -2.27 25.89 -7.00
N THR A 4 -3.00 26.76 -6.30
CA THR A 4 -4.12 26.33 -5.45
C THR A 4 -5.21 25.73 -6.31
N ILE A 5 -5.32 24.40 -6.33
CA ILE A 5 -6.46 23.68 -6.90
C ILE A 5 -7.50 23.55 -5.78
N PHE A 6 -8.63 24.26 -5.90
CA PHE A 6 -9.72 24.26 -4.92
C PHE A 6 -9.40 24.78 -3.49
N GLY A 7 -8.40 25.67 -3.34
CA GLY A 7 -8.09 26.29 -2.04
C GLY A 7 -7.25 25.42 -1.09
N PHE A 8 -6.79 24.25 -1.56
CA PHE A 8 -5.83 23.41 -0.85
C PHE A 8 -4.44 23.51 -1.50
N THR A 9 -3.39 23.44 -0.66
CA THR A 9 -2.02 23.40 -1.15
C THR A 9 -1.77 22.11 -1.93
N GLU A 10 -0.99 22.18 -3.01
CA GLU A 10 -0.63 20.99 -3.82
C GLU A 10 -0.01 19.89 -2.94
N THR A 11 0.76 20.29 -1.93
CA THR A 11 1.33 19.38 -0.93
C THR A 11 0.28 18.70 -0.07
N GLN A 12 -0.84 19.34 0.30
CA GLN A 12 -1.93 18.67 1.02
C GLN A 12 -2.67 17.67 0.15
N ILE A 13 -2.97 18.02 -1.11
CA ILE A 13 -3.65 17.12 -2.04
C ILE A 13 -2.76 15.91 -2.35
N THR A 14 -1.46 16.13 -2.57
CA THR A 14 -0.47 15.05 -2.77
C THR A 14 -0.32 14.17 -1.53
N ASN A 15 -0.21 14.74 -0.33
CA ASN A 15 -0.11 13.95 0.89
C ASN A 15 -1.38 13.11 1.13
N PHE A 16 -2.55 13.69 0.84
CA PHE A 16 -3.82 12.97 0.96
C PHE A 16 -3.94 11.85 -0.08
N GLY A 17 -3.59 12.11 -1.35
CA GLY A 17 -3.57 11.10 -2.41
C GLY A 17 -2.53 10.00 -2.19
N MET A 18 -1.33 10.34 -1.69
CA MET A 18 -0.29 9.36 -1.37
C MET A 18 -0.62 8.52 -0.13
N THR A 19 -1.31 9.07 0.86
CA THR A 19 -1.65 8.32 2.08
C THR A 19 -2.92 7.51 1.89
N TYR A 20 -4.02 8.17 1.50
CA TYR A 20 -5.33 7.54 1.41
C TYR A 20 -5.59 6.90 0.05
N GLY A 21 -5.14 7.51 -1.05
CA GLY A 21 -5.30 6.96 -2.39
C GLY A 21 -4.47 5.71 -2.60
N VAL A 22 -3.16 5.78 -2.32
CA VAL A 22 -2.28 4.61 -2.43
C VAL A 22 -2.58 3.57 -1.36
N GLY A 23 -2.83 3.99 -0.10
CA GLY A 23 -3.20 3.07 0.97
C GLY A 23 -4.49 2.30 0.68
N GLY A 24 -5.50 2.98 0.12
CA GLY A 24 -6.75 2.36 -0.31
C GLY A 24 -6.56 1.36 -1.46
N LEU A 25 -5.76 1.71 -2.48
CA LEU A 25 -5.43 0.79 -3.58
C LEU A 25 -4.63 -0.44 -3.09
N MET A 26 -3.77 -0.26 -2.10
CA MET A 26 -2.97 -1.33 -1.53
C MET A 26 -3.82 -2.30 -0.70
N LEU A 27 -4.80 -1.81 0.05
CA LEU A 27 -5.82 -2.64 0.70
C LEU A 27 -6.64 -3.44 -0.33
N LEU A 28 -6.95 -2.84 -1.47
CA LEU A 28 -7.67 -3.49 -2.56
C LEU A 28 -6.86 -4.68 -3.12
N MET A 29 -5.54 -4.52 -3.29
CA MET A 29 -4.65 -5.64 -3.64
C MET A 29 -4.65 -6.75 -2.58
N LEU A 30 -4.60 -6.41 -1.27
CA LEU A 30 -4.69 -7.41 -0.19
C LEU A 30 -5.99 -8.21 -0.26
N PHE A 31 -7.11 -7.53 -0.53
CA PHE A 31 -8.43 -8.15 -0.61
C PHE A 31 -8.54 -9.11 -1.81
N ILE A 32 -8.07 -8.70 -2.99
CA ILE A 32 -8.05 -9.54 -4.20
C ILE A 32 -7.18 -10.77 -3.97
N VAL A 33 -5.98 -10.59 -3.40
CA VAL A 33 -5.05 -11.70 -3.13
C VAL A 33 -5.64 -12.67 -2.10
N GLY A 34 -6.27 -12.17 -1.04
CA GLY A 34 -6.96 -13.00 -0.04
C GLY A 34 -8.12 -13.79 -0.64
N HIS A 35 -8.94 -13.15 -1.49
CA HIS A 35 -10.02 -13.83 -2.20
C HIS A 35 -9.49 -14.91 -3.15
N LEU A 36 -8.44 -14.61 -3.92
CA LEU A 36 -7.79 -15.55 -4.82
C LEU A 36 -7.17 -16.73 -4.08
N ALA A 37 -6.62 -16.53 -2.88
CA ALA A 37 -6.10 -17.59 -2.01
C ALA A 37 -7.16 -18.63 -1.67
N TRP A 38 -8.35 -18.13 -1.34
CA TRP A 38 -9.47 -18.90 -0.87
C TRP A 38 -10.15 -19.64 -2.03
N GLU A 39 -10.34 -18.94 -3.16
CA GLU A 39 -10.94 -19.50 -4.37
C GLU A 39 -10.02 -20.50 -5.08
N SER A 40 -8.71 -20.25 -5.09
CA SER A 40 -7.74 -21.14 -5.75
C SER A 40 -7.48 -22.44 -4.99
N LYS A 41 -8.12 -22.68 -3.82
CA LYS A 41 -7.74 -23.75 -2.87
C LYS A 41 -6.22 -23.85 -2.76
N ALA A 42 -5.55 -22.70 -2.63
CA ALA A 42 -4.12 -22.66 -2.43
C ALA A 42 -3.86 -23.43 -1.14
N GLY A 43 -3.49 -24.71 -1.27
CA GLY A 43 -3.42 -25.66 -0.15
C GLY A 43 -2.45 -25.15 0.92
N LYS A 44 -2.21 -25.94 1.97
CA LYS A 44 -1.39 -25.52 3.13
C LYS A 44 -0.07 -24.80 2.75
N PHE A 45 0.56 -25.19 1.65
CA PHE A 45 1.74 -24.51 1.08
C PHE A 45 1.45 -23.19 0.34
N GLY A 46 0.36 -23.13 -0.43
CA GLY A 46 -0.01 -21.94 -1.19
C GLY A 46 -0.50 -20.80 -0.29
N THR A 47 -1.28 -21.09 0.75
CA THR A 47 -1.66 -20.08 1.76
C THR A 47 -0.44 -19.61 2.55
N PHE A 48 0.51 -20.50 2.87
CA PHE A 48 1.76 -20.12 3.54
C PHE A 48 2.63 -19.21 2.68
N ALA A 49 2.86 -19.55 1.41
CA ALA A 49 3.61 -18.72 0.48
C ALA A 49 2.94 -17.36 0.24
N LEU A 50 1.61 -17.34 0.17
CA LEU A 50 0.85 -16.09 0.01
C LEU A 50 0.95 -15.20 1.23
N PHE A 51 0.84 -15.76 2.43
CA PHE A 51 0.99 -15.02 3.68
C PHE A 51 2.42 -14.47 3.83
N LEU A 52 3.42 -15.24 3.39
CA LEU A 52 4.82 -14.84 3.41
C LEU A 52 5.10 -13.74 2.39
N GLY A 53 4.57 -13.85 1.17
CA GLY A 53 4.65 -12.82 0.13
C GLY A 53 3.91 -11.54 0.51
N LEU A 54 2.73 -11.66 1.13
CA LEU A 54 1.97 -10.52 1.66
C LEU A 54 2.69 -9.82 2.81
N ALA A 55 3.20 -10.59 3.78
CA ALA A 55 3.98 -10.05 4.88
C ALA A 55 5.23 -9.33 4.35
N PHE A 56 5.97 -9.92 3.41
CA PHE A 56 7.10 -9.27 2.76
C PHE A 56 6.70 -8.00 2.00
N GLY A 57 5.58 -8.02 1.27
CA GLY A 57 5.08 -6.87 0.52
C GLY A 57 4.70 -5.70 1.44
N MET A 58 3.98 -5.98 2.53
CA MET A 58 3.63 -4.96 3.53
C MET A 58 4.86 -4.46 4.29
N VAL A 59 5.76 -5.34 4.71
CA VAL A 59 7.01 -4.95 5.38
C VAL A 59 7.89 -4.11 4.46
N GLY A 60 8.02 -4.48 3.18
CA GLY A 60 8.79 -3.70 2.20
C GLY A 60 8.20 -2.30 1.94
N TYR A 61 6.86 -2.19 1.88
CA TYR A 61 6.18 -0.90 1.76
C TYR A 61 6.38 -0.02 2.99
N VAL A 62 6.20 -0.60 4.19
CA VAL A 62 6.42 0.12 5.46
C VAL A 62 7.89 0.51 5.60
N ALA A 63 8.83 -0.39 5.30
CA ALA A 63 10.26 -0.11 5.34
C ALA A 63 10.63 1.06 4.40
N LYS A 64 10.10 1.09 3.18
CA LYS A 64 10.29 2.22 2.26
C LYS A 64 9.76 3.53 2.86
N SER A 65 8.56 3.52 3.44
CA SER A 65 7.98 4.71 4.08
C SER A 65 8.78 5.18 5.29
N VAL A 66 9.28 4.26 6.10
CA VAL A 66 10.16 4.56 7.25
C VAL A 66 11.52 5.09 6.79
N ILE A 67 12.11 4.53 5.74
CA ILE A 67 13.38 5.01 5.18
C ILE A 67 13.21 6.42 4.62
N LYS A 68 12.13 6.69 3.88
CA LYS A 68 11.77 8.05 3.44
C LYS A 68 11.68 9.03 4.59
N TYR A 69 10.93 8.67 5.63
CA TYR A 69 10.80 9.47 6.84
C TYR A 69 12.14 9.73 7.55
N LYS A 70 12.99 8.70 7.66
CA LYS A 70 14.33 8.81 8.27
C LYS A 70 15.31 9.61 7.42
N LEU A 71 15.18 9.57 6.10
CA LEU A 71 16.03 10.30 5.15
C LEU A 71 15.54 11.74 4.92
N GLY A 72 14.37 12.11 5.47
CA GLY A 72 13.81 13.46 5.38
C GLY A 72 13.23 13.81 4.01
N ILE A 73 12.82 12.79 3.24
CA ILE A 73 12.25 12.89 1.86
C ILE A 73 10.87 12.25 1.82
#